data_AF-A0A6G5R330-F1
#
_entry.id   AF-A0A6G5R330-F1
#
_cell.length_a   1.000
_cell.length_b   1.000
_cell.length_c   1.000
_cell.angle_alpha   90.00
_cell.angle_beta   90.00
_cell.angle_gamma   90.00
#
_symmetry.space_group_name_H-M   'P 1'
#
loop_
_entity.id
_entity.type
_entity.pdbx_description
1 polymer ?
#
loop_
_entity_poly.entity_id
_entity_poly.type
_entity_poly.pdbx_seq_one_letter_code
_entity_poly.pdbx_strand_id
1 'polypeptide(L)'
;MRELKFRVWNTIDRKMLKWGDIFHLPAWEIFPGTPEQRAFDIMQYTGLRDKNGKEIYEGDIIKKIGDIKTYSIVFDGVLAAYLMDDGTGGYGLNQMLLRDFEVIGNIYENPELLKDKKMKYRKRPVEVEAFRLGCEPMPGWFLNEVKKNNIKTSTFGYTPNESGDSFYRDELQARIKTSEGTMYAEDGDYIIKGIKGEIYPCKPDIFEATYEKVEDSQC
;
A
#
# COMPACT_ATOMS: atom_id res chain seq x y z
N MET A 1 6.88 -11.31 -24.04
CA MET A 1 6.94 -11.10 -22.58
C MET A 1 6.21 -9.79 -22.30
N ARG A 2 5.25 -9.75 -21.35
CA ARG A 2 4.50 -8.51 -21.07
C ARG A 2 5.35 -7.56 -20.22
N GLU A 3 5.26 -6.26 -20.49
CA GLU A 3 5.88 -5.25 -19.62
C GLU A 3 5.16 -5.23 -18.27
N LEU A 4 5.93 -5.17 -17.18
CA LEU A 4 5.42 -4.96 -15.83
C LEU A 4 5.69 -3.52 -15.44
N LYS A 5 4.62 -2.75 -15.27
CA LYS A 5 4.64 -1.37 -14.78
C LYS A 5 3.52 -1.19 -13.78
N PHE A 6 3.74 -0.29 -12.83
CA PHE A 6 2.79 0.04 -11.79
C PHE A 6 2.73 1.55 -11.61
N ARG A 7 1.59 2.03 -11.14
CA ARG A 7 1.43 3.38 -10.59
C ARG A 7 0.77 3.24 -9.23
N VAL A 8 0.94 4.26 -8.40
CA VAL A 8 0.48 4.21 -7.02
C VAL A 8 -0.30 5.49 -6.70
N TRP A 9 -1.47 5.33 -6.09
CA TRP A 9 -2.17 6.44 -5.47
C TRP A 9 -1.72 6.57 -4.01
N ASN A 10 -1.05 7.68 -3.68
CA ASN A 10 -0.71 8.03 -2.31
C ASN A 10 -1.94 8.62 -1.63
N THR A 11 -2.46 7.93 -0.60
CA THR A 11 -3.69 8.33 0.10
C THR A 11 -3.48 9.49 1.07
N ILE A 12 -2.24 9.69 1.54
CA ILE A 12 -1.83 10.79 2.42
C ILE A 12 -1.79 12.09 1.61
N ASP A 13 -0.99 12.11 0.55
CA ASP A 13 -0.79 13.31 -0.28
C ASP A 13 -1.86 13.50 -1.34
N ARG A 14 -2.74 12.51 -1.52
CA ARG A 14 -3.78 12.46 -2.56
C ARG A 14 -3.19 12.74 -3.95
N LYS A 15 -2.11 12.01 -4.27
CA LYS A 15 -1.33 12.21 -5.48
C LYS A 15 -1.02 10.87 -6.17
N MET A 16 -1.13 10.88 -7.50
CA MET A 16 -0.71 9.75 -8.33
C MET A 16 0.81 9.79 -8.56
N LEU A 17 1.49 8.70 -8.17
CA LEU A 17 2.92 8.46 -8.39
C LEU A 17 3.10 7.52 -9.57
N LYS A 18 3.93 7.89 -10.54
CA LYS A 18 4.17 7.11 -11.76
C LYS A 18 5.25 6.05 -11.52
N TRP A 19 5.41 5.14 -12.47
CA TRP A 19 6.40 4.06 -12.43
C TRP A 19 7.82 4.50 -12.05
N GLY A 20 8.28 5.67 -12.53
CA GLY A 20 9.60 6.20 -12.16
C GLY A 20 9.66 6.69 -10.71
N ASP A 21 8.59 7.34 -10.24
CA ASP A 21 8.52 7.97 -8.92
C ASP A 21 8.51 6.93 -7.79
N ILE A 22 7.91 5.76 -8.04
CA ILE A 22 7.76 4.72 -7.02
C ILE A 22 9.07 4.00 -6.67
N PHE A 23 10.12 4.08 -7.49
CA PHE A 23 11.42 3.47 -7.17
C PHE A 23 12.16 4.21 -6.05
N HIS A 24 11.77 5.46 -5.78
CA HIS A 24 12.29 6.23 -4.66
C HIS A 24 11.54 5.94 -3.36
N LEU A 25 10.37 5.29 -3.44
CA LEU A 25 9.70 4.78 -2.27
C LEU A 25 10.40 3.49 -1.86
N PRO A 26 10.75 3.33 -0.57
CA PRO A 26 11.23 2.04 -0.10
C PRO A 26 10.15 0.98 -0.32
N ALA A 27 10.54 -0.20 -0.84
CA ALA A 27 9.61 -1.25 -1.23
C ALA A 27 8.66 -1.67 -0.09
N TRP A 28 9.10 -1.57 1.16
CA TRP A 28 8.33 -1.87 2.36
C TRP A 28 7.27 -0.82 2.72
N GLU A 29 7.34 0.41 2.19
CA GLU A 29 6.27 1.41 2.32
C GLU A 29 5.11 1.16 1.37
N ILE A 30 5.37 0.52 0.22
CA ILE A 30 4.34 0.16 -0.76
C ILE A 30 3.55 -1.09 -0.32
N PHE A 31 4.19 -2.01 0.41
CA PHE A 31 3.61 -3.30 0.80
C PHE A 31 3.54 -3.59 2.33
N PRO A 32 3.31 -2.62 3.24
CA PRO A 32 3.16 -2.96 4.65
C PRO A 32 1.77 -3.57 4.88
N GLY A 33 1.74 -4.76 5.47
CA GLY A 33 0.52 -5.39 5.97
C GLY A 33 -0.56 -5.71 4.93
N THR A 34 -1.79 -5.82 5.44
CA THR A 34 -2.98 -6.10 4.62
C THR A 34 -3.33 -4.90 3.73
N PRO A 35 -3.89 -5.10 2.51
CA PRO A 35 -4.19 -4.02 1.56
C PRO A 35 -4.97 -2.85 2.17
N GLU A 36 -5.79 -3.15 3.17
CA GLU A 36 -6.55 -2.19 3.94
C GLU A 36 -5.66 -1.12 4.59
N GLN A 37 -4.50 -1.47 5.14
CA GLN A 37 -3.69 -0.57 5.98
C GLN A 37 -2.62 0.21 5.19
N ARG A 38 -2.60 0.08 3.86
CA ARG A 38 -1.58 0.72 3.03
C ARG A 38 -1.89 2.21 2.82
N ALA A 39 -0.84 3.03 2.95
CA ALA A 39 -0.87 4.43 2.51
C ALA A 39 -0.88 4.59 0.97
N PHE A 40 -0.77 3.47 0.26
CA PHE A 40 -0.52 3.41 -1.17
C PHE A 40 -1.41 2.36 -1.83
N ASP A 41 -2.31 2.81 -2.71
CA ASP A 41 -3.09 1.92 -3.55
C ASP A 41 -2.36 1.65 -4.86
N ILE A 42 -2.05 0.40 -5.14
CA ILE A 42 -1.24 -0.02 -6.29
C ILE A 42 -2.15 -0.37 -7.47
N MET A 43 -1.80 0.12 -8.66
CA MET A 43 -2.50 -0.20 -9.91
C MET A 43 -1.52 -0.73 -10.95
N GLN A 44 -1.82 -1.90 -11.51
CA GLN A 44 -0.97 -2.52 -12.52
C GLN A 44 -1.29 -2.01 -13.93
N TYR A 45 -0.25 -1.90 -14.77
CA TYR A 45 -0.38 -1.70 -16.21
C TYR A 45 -0.98 -2.92 -16.90
N THR A 46 -2.01 -2.72 -17.71
CA THR A 46 -2.72 -3.80 -18.40
C THR A 46 -1.92 -4.45 -19.54
N GLY A 47 -0.86 -3.78 -20.02
CA GLY A 47 -0.18 -4.17 -21.26
C GLY A 47 -0.81 -3.57 -22.52
N LEU A 48 -1.88 -2.78 -22.39
CA LEU A 48 -2.66 -2.23 -23.50
C LEU A 48 -2.58 -0.70 -23.57
N ARG A 49 -2.90 -0.16 -24.74
CA ARG A 49 -2.95 1.28 -24.98
C ARG A 49 -4.29 1.71 -25.55
N ASP A 50 -4.70 2.92 -25.21
CA ASP A 50 -5.89 3.56 -25.77
C ASP A 50 -5.64 4.05 -27.20
N LYS A 51 -6.65 4.64 -27.83
CA LYS A 51 -6.59 5.16 -29.20
C LYS A 51 -5.48 6.20 -29.44
N ASN A 52 -5.04 6.90 -28.38
CA ASN A 52 -4.05 7.97 -28.44
C ASN A 52 -2.66 7.44 -28.05
N GLY A 53 -2.51 6.12 -27.85
CA GLY A 53 -1.27 5.48 -27.45
C GLY A 53 -0.96 5.59 -25.95
N LYS A 54 -1.89 6.12 -25.14
CA LYS A 54 -1.73 6.22 -23.69
C LYS A 54 -1.88 4.84 -23.05
N GLU A 55 -0.97 4.52 -22.15
CA GLU A 55 -1.00 3.27 -21.39
C GLU A 55 -2.23 3.20 -20.48
N ILE A 56 -2.87 2.03 -20.42
CA ILE A 56 -4.06 1.79 -19.60
C ILE A 56 -3.66 0.99 -18.36
N TYR A 57 -4.02 1.49 -17.19
CA TYR A 57 -3.79 0.89 -15.88
C TYR A 57 -5.10 0.48 -15.23
N GLU A 58 -5.02 -0.39 -14.22
CA GLU A 58 -6.13 -0.60 -13.28
C GLU A 58 -6.63 0.73 -12.71
N GLY A 59 -7.95 0.83 -12.53
CA GLY A 59 -8.61 2.04 -12.06
C GLY A 59 -8.73 3.16 -13.09
N ASP A 60 -8.18 3.04 -14.30
CA ASP A 60 -8.45 4.01 -15.36
C ASP A 60 -9.93 4.03 -15.75
N ILE A 61 -10.43 5.22 -16.06
CA ILE A 61 -11.76 5.44 -16.61
C ILE A 61 -11.60 5.69 -18.11
N ILE A 62 -12.19 4.83 -18.91
CA ILE A 62 -12.18 4.91 -20.37
C ILE A 62 -13.56 5.21 -20.92
N LYS A 63 -13.57 5.84 -22.10
CA LYS A 63 -14.78 6.24 -22.80
C LYS A 63 -14.61 6.04 -24.30
N LYS A 64 -15.66 5.55 -24.95
CA LYS A 64 -15.69 5.46 -26.42
C LYS A 64 -15.98 6.85 -27.01
N ILE A 65 -15.29 7.22 -28.08
CA ILE A 65 -15.53 8.50 -28.78
C ILE A 65 -17.00 8.58 -29.20
N GLY A 66 -17.65 9.70 -28.89
CA GLY A 66 -19.04 9.95 -29.27
C GLY A 66 -20.09 9.25 -28.41
N ASP A 67 -19.67 8.40 -27.46
CA ASP A 67 -20.57 7.82 -26.47
C ASP A 67 -20.69 8.73 -25.24
N ILE A 68 -21.63 8.44 -24.35
CA ILE A 68 -21.82 9.07 -23.05
C ILE A 68 -21.38 8.12 -21.93
N LYS A 69 -21.36 6.80 -22.19
CA LYS A 69 -21.03 5.78 -21.22
C LYS A 69 -19.53 5.70 -20.94
N THR A 70 -19.19 5.45 -19.68
CA THR A 70 -17.81 5.33 -19.17
C THR A 70 -17.63 3.99 -18.51
N TYR A 71 -16.40 3.47 -18.53
CA TYR A 71 -16.03 2.20 -17.92
C TYR A 71 -14.80 2.39 -17.04
N SER A 72 -14.76 1.77 -15.87
CA SER A 72 -13.53 1.62 -15.10
C SER A 72 -12.82 0.31 -15.43
N ILE A 73 -11.49 0.33 -15.45
CA ILE A 73 -10.67 -0.87 -15.67
C ILE A 73 -10.45 -1.61 -14.35
N VAL A 74 -10.80 -2.89 -14.31
CA VAL A 74 -10.65 -3.76 -13.13
C VAL A 74 -9.97 -5.07 -13.51
N PHE A 75 -9.26 -5.69 -12.57
CA PHE A 75 -8.77 -7.07 -12.72
C PHE A 75 -9.75 -8.04 -12.06
N ASP A 76 -10.26 -8.99 -12.82
CA ASP A 76 -11.08 -10.08 -12.29
C ASP A 76 -10.19 -11.28 -11.98
N GLY A 77 -10.07 -11.62 -10.70
CA GLY A 77 -9.23 -12.72 -10.23
C GLY A 77 -9.75 -14.11 -10.57
N VAL A 78 -11.05 -14.27 -10.87
CA VAL A 78 -11.65 -15.55 -11.26
C VAL A 78 -11.39 -15.84 -12.73
N LEU A 79 -11.57 -14.82 -13.59
CA LEU A 79 -11.30 -14.90 -15.02
C LEU A 79 -9.81 -14.70 -15.36
N ALA A 80 -9.02 -14.26 -14.38
CA ALA A 80 -7.63 -13.87 -14.55
C ALA A 80 -7.43 -12.86 -15.71
N ALA A 81 -8.35 -11.89 -15.83
CA ALA A 81 -8.42 -10.99 -16.97
C ALA A 81 -8.78 -9.56 -16.55
N TYR A 82 -8.34 -8.59 -17.36
CA TYR A 82 -8.78 -7.21 -17.24
C TYR A 82 -10.16 -7.03 -17.87
N LEU A 83 -11.04 -6.31 -17.20
CA LEU A 83 -12.40 -6.02 -17.63
C LEU A 83 -12.66 -4.51 -17.69
N MET A 84 -13.54 -4.11 -18.61
CA MET A 84 -14.21 -2.81 -18.62
C MET A 84 -15.51 -2.96 -17.82
N ASP A 85 -15.60 -2.32 -16.66
CA ASP A 85 -16.74 -2.38 -15.75
C ASP A 85 -17.52 -1.06 -15.77
N ASP A 86 -18.82 -1.14 -16.02
CA ASP A 86 -19.77 -0.02 -15.99
C ASP A 86 -20.70 -0.03 -14.77
N GLY A 87 -20.49 -0.96 -13.83
CA GLY A 87 -21.34 -1.17 -12.65
C GLY A 87 -22.51 -2.14 -12.87
N THR A 88 -22.74 -2.59 -14.11
CA THR A 88 -23.75 -3.62 -14.45
C THR A 88 -23.14 -4.95 -14.87
N GLY A 89 -21.84 -4.96 -15.15
CA GLY A 89 -21.07 -6.13 -15.52
C GLY A 89 -19.74 -5.76 -16.18
N GLY A 90 -18.82 -6.73 -16.25
CA GLY A 90 -17.50 -6.54 -16.86
C GLY A 90 -17.42 -7.13 -18.27
N TYR A 91 -16.87 -6.35 -19.21
CA TYR A 91 -16.53 -6.82 -20.56
C TYR A 91 -15.03 -7.09 -20.68
N GLY A 92 -14.64 -8.22 -21.26
CA GLY A 92 -13.22 -8.56 -21.46
C GLY A 92 -12.45 -7.48 -22.23
N LEU A 93 -11.38 -6.97 -21.62
CA LEU A 93 -10.53 -5.93 -22.20
C LEU A 93 -9.58 -6.56 -23.23
N ASN A 94 -9.51 -5.98 -24.43
CA ASN A 94 -8.52 -6.36 -25.45
C ASN A 94 -8.19 -5.18 -26.37
N GLN A 95 -7.03 -5.26 -27.04
CA GLN A 95 -6.51 -4.18 -27.87
C GLN A 95 -7.40 -3.81 -29.07
N MET A 96 -8.21 -4.76 -29.57
CA MET A 96 -9.08 -4.51 -30.72
C MET A 96 -10.24 -3.58 -30.37
N LEU A 97 -10.80 -3.73 -29.17
CA LEU A 97 -11.85 -2.86 -28.64
C LEU A 97 -11.35 -1.44 -28.39
N LEU A 98 -10.13 -1.29 -27.90
CA LEU A 98 -9.57 -0.01 -27.44
C LEU A 98 -9.26 1.01 -28.55
N ARG A 99 -9.40 0.64 -29.83
CA ARG A 99 -9.16 1.53 -30.98
C ARG A 99 -10.03 2.78 -30.98
N ASP A 100 -11.22 2.69 -30.39
CA ASP A 100 -12.18 3.78 -30.31
C ASP A 100 -12.34 4.35 -28.89
N PHE A 101 -11.51 3.90 -27.94
CA PHE A 101 -11.58 4.32 -26.54
C PHE A 101 -10.40 5.21 -26.16
N GLU A 102 -10.67 6.18 -25.31
CA GLU A 102 -9.67 7.06 -24.69
C GLU A 102 -9.74 6.99 -23.17
N VAL A 103 -8.58 7.08 -22.51
CA VAL A 103 -8.51 7.24 -21.06
C VAL A 103 -8.81 8.70 -20.70
N ILE A 104 -9.93 8.92 -20.01
CA ILE A 104 -10.43 10.25 -19.64
C ILE A 104 -10.15 10.63 -18.18
N GLY A 105 -9.66 9.70 -17.37
CA GLY A 105 -9.36 9.92 -15.96
C GLY A 105 -9.10 8.60 -15.24
N ASN A 106 -9.13 8.60 -13.91
CA ASN A 106 -9.11 7.39 -13.09
C ASN A 106 -10.02 7.53 -11.86
N ILE A 107 -10.29 6.42 -11.19
CA ILE A 107 -11.23 6.38 -10.05
C ILE A 107 -10.78 7.17 -8.82
N TYR A 108 -9.50 7.57 -8.74
CA TYR A 108 -8.95 8.31 -7.60
C TYR A 108 -8.97 9.82 -7.85
N GLU A 109 -8.44 10.25 -9.00
CA GLU A 109 -8.34 11.65 -9.39
C GLU A 109 -9.63 12.20 -9.99
N ASN A 110 -10.47 11.33 -10.59
CA ASN A 110 -11.69 11.71 -11.30
C ASN A 110 -12.90 10.83 -10.95
N PRO A 111 -13.22 10.62 -9.66
CA PRO A 111 -14.34 9.77 -9.25
C PRO A 111 -15.71 10.25 -9.79
N GLU A 112 -15.84 11.54 -10.12
CA GLU A 112 -17.03 12.17 -10.70
C GLU A 112 -17.37 11.68 -12.12
N LEU A 113 -16.43 11.05 -12.84
CA LEU A 113 -16.65 10.59 -14.22
C LEU A 113 -17.50 9.31 -14.31
N LEU A 114 -17.77 8.62 -13.19
CA LEU A 114 -18.59 7.42 -13.18
C LEU A 114 -20.08 7.80 -13.04
N LYS A 115 -20.85 7.58 -14.11
CA LYS A 115 -22.31 7.75 -14.12
C LYS A 115 -23.03 6.59 -13.45
N ASP A 116 -23.05 6.61 -12.12
CA ASP A 116 -24.20 6.25 -11.28
C ASP A 116 -23.74 6.23 -9.82
N LYS A 117 -24.66 6.56 -8.90
CA LYS A 117 -24.41 6.55 -7.45
C LYS A 117 -23.88 5.17 -7.01
N LYS A 118 -22.55 5.00 -7.01
CA LYS A 118 -21.93 3.94 -6.21
C LYS A 118 -22.36 4.17 -4.76
N MET A 119 -22.78 3.10 -4.09
CA MET A 119 -22.84 3.14 -2.63
C MET A 119 -21.45 3.58 -2.16
N LYS A 120 -21.41 4.75 -1.52
CA LYS A 120 -20.18 5.29 -0.98
C LYS A 120 -19.90 4.56 0.33
N TYR A 121 -18.99 3.61 0.27
CA TYR A 121 -18.45 2.98 1.47
C TYR A 121 -17.21 3.76 1.87
N ARG A 122 -17.18 4.26 3.11
CA ARG A 122 -15.94 4.67 3.74
C ARG A 122 -15.38 3.46 4.48
N LYS A 123 -14.08 3.22 4.35
CA LYS A 123 -13.40 2.26 5.19
C LYS A 123 -13.61 2.67 6.65
N ARG A 124 -13.89 1.70 7.53
CA ARG A 124 -13.98 1.99 8.97
C ARG A 124 -12.59 2.42 9.47
N PRO A 125 -12.52 3.33 10.48
CA PRO A 125 -11.27 3.56 11.19
C PRO A 125 -10.70 2.22 11.62
N VAL A 126 -9.41 2.02 11.34
CA VAL A 126 -8.70 0.79 11.70
C VAL A 126 -7.89 1.10 12.94
N GLU A 127 -8.31 0.52 14.06
CA GLU A 127 -7.53 0.54 15.29
C GLU A 127 -6.53 -0.62 15.26
N VAL A 128 -5.30 -0.33 15.67
CA VAL A 128 -4.19 -1.29 15.71
C VAL A 128 -3.47 -1.18 17.03
N GLU A 129 -2.85 -2.28 17.45
CA GLU A 129 -1.83 -2.22 18.49
C GLU A 129 -0.48 -1.93 17.83
N ALA A 130 0.25 -0.94 18.34
CA ALA A 130 1.59 -0.65 17.87
C ALA A 130 2.48 -0.22 19.03
N PHE A 131 3.79 -0.42 18.88
CA PHE A 131 4.81 0.13 19.78
C PHE A 131 6.02 0.59 18.99
N ARG A 132 6.77 1.54 19.53
CA ARG A 132 7.98 2.06 18.89
C ARG A 132 9.21 1.24 19.29
N LEU A 133 9.81 0.52 18.33
CA LEU A 133 10.92 -0.39 18.55
C LEU A 133 12.12 0.34 19.18
N GLY A 134 12.70 -0.21 20.25
CA GLY A 134 13.85 0.38 20.95
C GLY A 134 13.52 1.61 21.81
N CYS A 135 12.36 2.24 21.61
CA CYS A 135 11.87 3.39 22.37
C CYS A 135 10.85 3.01 23.45
N GLU A 136 10.08 1.94 23.21
CA GLU A 136 8.99 1.49 24.06
C GLU A 136 9.17 0.02 24.48
N PRO A 137 8.59 -0.38 25.61
CA PRO A 137 8.65 -1.78 26.05
C PRO A 137 7.96 -2.70 25.04
N MET A 138 8.62 -3.83 24.74
CA MET A 138 8.08 -4.81 23.79
C MET A 138 6.83 -5.50 24.36
N PRO A 139 5.68 -5.41 23.68
CA PRO A 139 4.45 -6.03 24.15
C PRO A 139 4.50 -7.56 24.05
N GLY A 140 3.67 -8.23 24.84
CA GLY A 140 3.66 -9.69 24.94
C GLY A 140 3.42 -10.40 23.60
N TRP A 141 2.57 -9.83 22.72
CA TRP A 141 2.33 -10.39 21.40
C TRP A 141 3.59 -10.39 20.52
N PHE A 142 4.43 -9.37 20.62
CA PHE A 142 5.69 -9.28 19.87
C PHE A 142 6.70 -10.31 20.42
N LEU A 143 6.86 -10.36 21.74
CA LEU A 143 7.75 -11.32 22.41
C LEU A 143 7.36 -12.78 22.14
N ASN A 144 6.07 -13.07 22.00
CA ASN A 144 5.59 -14.40 21.62
C ASN A 144 6.05 -14.80 20.22
N GLU A 145 6.05 -13.89 19.25
CA GLU A 145 6.54 -14.17 17.91
C GLU A 145 8.07 -14.24 17.83
N VAL A 146 8.78 -13.53 18.71
CA VAL A 146 10.22 -13.74 18.93
C VAL A 146 10.49 -15.16 19.44
N LYS A 147 9.76 -15.63 20.45
CA LYS A 147 9.90 -17.01 20.99
C LYS A 147 9.61 -18.09 19.94
N LYS A 148 8.69 -17.83 19.01
CA LYS A 148 8.39 -18.73 17.90
C LYS A 148 9.42 -18.67 16.75
N ASN A 149 10.45 -17.84 16.84
CA ASN A 149 11.42 -17.58 15.77
C ASN A 149 10.81 -17.01 14.48
N ASN A 150 9.65 -16.36 14.59
CA ASN A 150 9.06 -15.59 13.50
C ASN A 150 9.64 -14.17 13.42
N ILE A 151 10.10 -13.65 14.57
CA ILE A 151 10.83 -12.39 14.67
C ILE A 151 12.22 -12.68 15.27
N LYS A 152 13.25 -12.07 14.69
CA LYS A 152 14.60 -12.06 15.27
C LYS A 152 15.00 -10.64 15.58
N THR A 153 15.35 -10.35 16.82
CA THR A 153 15.90 -9.06 17.22
C THR A 153 17.42 -9.15 17.37
N SER A 154 18.09 -8.05 17.08
CA SER A 154 19.54 -7.90 17.28
C SER A 154 19.85 -6.49 17.71
N THR A 155 20.75 -6.34 18.68
CA THR A 155 21.32 -5.04 19.05
C THR A 155 22.65 -4.86 18.35
N PHE A 156 22.88 -3.66 17.82
CA PHE A 156 24.22 -3.22 17.42
C PHE A 156 24.67 -2.12 18.37
N GLY A 157 25.82 -2.32 18.98
CA GLY A 157 26.52 -1.27 19.69
C GLY A 157 27.99 -1.37 19.32
N TYR A 158 28.53 -0.40 18.56
CA TYR A 158 29.96 -0.07 18.67
C TYR A 158 30.37 1.21 17.93
N THR A 159 30.97 2.15 18.65
CA THR A 159 32.40 2.49 18.50
C THR A 159 32.84 3.29 19.74
N PRO A 160 33.91 2.89 20.44
CA PRO A 160 34.47 3.68 21.53
C PRO A 160 35.04 4.97 20.95
N ASN A 161 34.60 6.09 21.49
CA ASN A 161 35.27 7.38 21.39
C ASN A 161 36.57 7.34 22.21
N GLU A 162 37.62 8.03 21.74
CA GLU A 162 38.97 8.05 22.34
C GLU A 162 38.98 8.47 23.83
N SER A 163 37.89 9.09 24.30
CA SER A 163 37.69 9.62 25.66
C SER A 163 37.18 8.60 26.69
N GLY A 164 36.69 7.42 26.27
CA GLY A 164 36.16 6.40 27.18
C GLY A 164 34.79 6.72 27.83
N ASP A 165 34.18 7.87 27.54
CA ASP A 165 32.85 8.25 28.00
C ASP A 165 31.77 7.73 27.04
N SER A 166 31.03 6.71 27.46
CA SER A 166 30.04 6.03 26.64
C SER A 166 28.62 6.21 27.17
N PHE A 167 27.85 7.07 26.51
CA PHE A 167 26.39 7.05 26.60
C PHE A 167 25.87 6.07 25.53
N TYR A 168 25.87 4.78 25.84
CA TYR A 168 25.38 3.72 24.95
C TYR A 168 23.85 3.81 24.81
N ARG A 169 23.36 3.88 23.57
CA ARG A 169 22.04 3.33 23.23
C ARG A 169 22.29 2.26 22.18
N ASP A 170 22.09 1.01 22.57
CA ASP A 170 22.13 -0.10 21.62
C ASP A 170 21.01 0.12 20.59
N GLU A 171 21.37 0.33 19.33
CA GLU A 171 20.38 0.42 18.26
C GLU A 171 19.76 -0.97 18.08
N LEU A 172 18.43 -1.03 18.17
CA LEU A 172 17.70 -2.27 18.06
C LEU A 172 17.16 -2.48 16.64
N GLN A 173 17.43 -3.63 16.06
CA GLN A 173 16.83 -4.06 14.80
C GLN A 173 15.94 -5.28 14.99
N ALA A 174 14.91 -5.41 14.14
CA ALA A 174 14.06 -6.59 14.07
C ALA A 174 13.91 -7.09 12.63
N ARG A 175 14.02 -8.41 12.45
CA ARG A 175 13.70 -9.12 11.21
C ARG A 175 12.41 -9.91 11.41
N ILE A 176 11.36 -9.55 10.67
CA ILE A 176 10.01 -10.06 10.84
C ILE A 176 9.65 -10.91 9.63
N LYS A 177 9.34 -12.20 9.81
CA LYS A 177 8.85 -13.05 8.73
C LYS A 177 7.37 -12.78 8.49
N THR A 178 7.00 -12.45 7.26
CA THR A 178 5.62 -12.27 6.80
C THR A 178 5.32 -13.19 5.62
N SER A 179 4.06 -13.21 5.15
CA SER A 179 3.65 -13.94 3.94
C SER A 179 4.28 -13.39 2.66
N GLU A 180 4.67 -12.12 2.67
CA GLU A 180 5.24 -11.37 1.54
C GLU A 180 6.78 -11.42 1.53
N GLY A 181 7.41 -11.91 2.60
CA GLY A 181 8.86 -11.99 2.72
C GLY A 181 9.35 -11.67 4.13
N THR A 182 10.66 -11.46 4.28
CA THR A 182 11.20 -10.95 5.55
C THR A 182 11.26 -9.44 5.50
N MET A 183 10.59 -8.77 6.42
CA MET A 183 10.63 -7.32 6.62
C MET A 183 11.66 -6.96 7.68
N TYR A 184 12.17 -5.73 7.61
CA TYR A 184 13.23 -5.21 8.48
C TYR A 184 12.73 -3.94 9.17
N ALA A 185 12.99 -3.86 10.47
CA ALA A 185 12.71 -2.70 11.30
C ALA A 185 13.99 -2.23 11.98
N GLU A 186 14.14 -0.92 12.09
CA GLU A 186 15.26 -0.24 12.74
C GLU A 186 14.82 0.42 14.05
N ASP A 187 15.78 0.90 14.82
CA ASP A 187 15.50 1.60 16.07
C ASP A 187 14.61 2.82 15.79
N GLY A 188 13.55 2.95 16.58
CA GLY A 188 12.59 4.02 16.43
C GLY A 188 11.47 3.78 15.42
N ASP A 189 11.50 2.71 14.60
CA ASP A 189 10.37 2.33 13.75
C ASP A 189 9.17 1.86 14.58
N TYR A 190 7.95 2.08 14.08
CA TYR A 190 6.75 1.48 14.68
C TYR A 190 6.62 0.03 14.25
N ILE A 191 6.33 -0.87 15.19
CA ILE A 191 5.91 -2.23 14.89
C ILE A 191 4.41 -2.32 15.12
N ILE A 192 3.67 -2.63 14.06
CA ILE A 192 2.22 -2.71 14.07
C ILE A 192 1.79 -4.17 14.10
N LYS A 193 0.80 -4.47 14.92
CA LYS A 193 0.00 -5.70 14.85
C LYS A 193 -1.32 -5.35 14.16
N GLY A 194 -1.48 -5.83 12.93
CA GLY A 194 -2.67 -5.62 12.12
C GLY A 194 -3.88 -6.41 12.61
N ILE A 195 -5.04 -6.17 11.96
CA ILE A 195 -6.34 -6.67 12.42
C ILE A 195 -6.43 -8.21 12.39
N LYS A 196 -5.72 -8.86 11.45
CA LYS A 196 -5.70 -10.33 11.33
C LYS A 196 -4.55 -10.94 12.12
N GLY A 197 -3.84 -10.14 12.93
CA GLY A 197 -2.69 -10.56 13.73
C GLY A 197 -1.38 -10.57 12.96
N GLU A 198 -1.35 -10.06 11.73
CA GLU A 198 -0.12 -9.82 10.98
C GLU A 198 0.77 -8.81 11.71
N ILE A 199 2.09 -8.97 11.63
CA ILE A 199 3.06 -8.06 12.27
C ILE A 199 3.97 -7.51 11.20
N TYR A 200 4.14 -6.19 11.16
CA TYR A 200 4.99 -5.52 10.19
C TYR A 200 5.51 -4.18 10.73
N PRO A 201 6.68 -3.71 10.24
CA PRO A 201 7.20 -2.40 10.58
C PRO A 201 6.55 -1.29 9.76
N CYS A 202 6.51 -0.08 10.32
CA CYS A 202 6.07 1.16 9.71
C CYS A 202 7.02 2.29 10.10
N LYS A 203 7.41 3.14 9.15
CA LYS A 203 8.29 4.29 9.44
C LYS A 203 7.55 5.35 10.26
N PRO A 204 8.23 6.06 11.17
CA PRO A 204 7.57 6.99 12.10
C PRO A 204 6.74 8.08 11.42
N ASP A 205 7.28 8.70 10.37
CA ASP A 205 6.61 9.73 9.59
C ASP A 205 5.33 9.22 8.91
N ILE A 206 5.37 8.00 8.36
CA ILE A 206 4.19 7.34 7.79
C ILE A 206 3.18 6.99 8.89
N PHE A 207 3.63 6.43 10.01
CA PHE A 207 2.75 6.05 11.12
C PHE A 207 2.03 7.28 11.70
N GLU A 208 2.77 8.34 12.01
CA GLU A 208 2.25 9.57 12.58
C GLU A 208 1.33 10.33 11.59
N ALA A 209 1.56 10.19 10.28
CA ALA A 209 0.67 10.75 9.26
C ALA A 209 -0.64 9.95 9.06
N THR A 210 -0.67 8.67 9.44
CA THR A 210 -1.78 7.75 9.14
C THR A 210 -2.56 7.24 10.35
N TYR A 211 -2.00 7.35 11.56
CA TYR A 211 -2.61 6.90 12.81
C TYR A 211 -2.68 8.03 13.83
N GLU A 212 -3.79 8.09 14.56
CA GLU A 212 -3.94 8.92 15.76
C GLU A 212 -4.06 8.02 16.99
N LYS A 213 -3.56 8.51 18.14
CA LYS A 213 -3.68 7.78 19.40
C LYS A 213 -5.13 7.82 19.87
N VAL A 214 -5.73 6.65 20.04
CA VAL A 214 -7.04 6.52 20.67
C VAL A 214 -6.85 6.55 22.19
N GLU A 215 -7.48 7.50 22.88
CA GLU A 215 -7.53 7.47 24.34
C GLU A 215 -8.45 6.33 24.79
N ASP A 216 -7.98 5.53 25.76
CA ASP A 216 -8.81 4.50 26.36
C ASP A 216 -10.09 5.17 26.90
N SER A 217 -11.22 4.89 26.25
CA SER A 217 -12.52 5.27 26.80
C SER A 217 -12.64 4.54 28.14
N GLN A 218 -12.54 5.29 29.23
CA GLN A 218 -12.72 4.76 30.59
C GLN A 218 -13.98 3.89 30.63
N CYS A 219 -13.79 2.57 30.80
CA CYS A 219 -14.86 1.65 31.17
C CYS A 219 -15.40 1.97 32.56
#